data_AF-A0A4U7D6D3-F1
#
_entry.id   AF-A0A4U7D6D3-F1
#
_cell.length_a   1.000
_cell.length_b   1.000
_cell.length_c   1.000
_cell.angle_alpha   90.00
_cell.angle_beta   90.00
_cell.angle_gamma   90.00
#
_symmetry.space_group_name_H-M   'P 1'
#
loop_
_entity.id
_entity.type
_entity.pdbx_description
1 polymer ?
#
loop_
_entity_poly.entity_id
_entity_poly.type
_entity_poly.pdbx_seq_one_letter_code
_entity_poly.pdbx_strand_id
1 'polypeptide(L)'
;MTKRDVSGPAITSRDITDYGNVDFVADPFLHKNGDDIHMLFEVYNRDRDPTASIGHAISRDGGEQWEYDQIVFETDRHVSFPFIFEHDSEVYFVPDLSNSPERKPPVVLYRFDEFPHEYSEVA
;
A
#
# COMPACT_ATOMS: atom_id res chain seq x y z
N MET A 1 -19.84 8.87 -22.99
CA MET A 1 -19.27 8.25 -21.78
C MET A 1 -20.40 8.00 -20.81
N THR A 2 -20.84 6.75 -20.69
CA THR A 2 -21.85 6.34 -19.70
C THR A 2 -21.20 6.39 -18.31
N LYS A 3 -21.83 7.08 -17.37
CA LYS A 3 -21.41 7.12 -15.96
C LYS A 3 -21.43 5.68 -15.45
N ARG A 4 -20.26 5.13 -15.10
CA ARG A 4 -20.13 3.78 -14.52
C ARG A 4 -20.78 3.79 -13.14
N ASP A 5 -21.59 2.77 -12.86
CA ASP A 5 -22.07 2.47 -11.50
C ASP A 5 -20.88 1.89 -10.73
N VAL A 6 -20.33 2.66 -9.80
CA VAL A 6 -19.23 2.20 -8.94
C VAL A 6 -19.86 1.42 -7.79
N SER A 7 -19.68 0.10 -7.77
CA SER A 7 -20.19 -0.76 -6.70
C SER A 7 -19.24 -0.73 -5.51
N GLY A 8 -19.51 0.13 -4.54
CA GLY A 8 -18.80 0.14 -3.25
C GLY A 8 -17.31 0.51 -3.32
N PRO A 9 -16.59 0.37 -2.20
CA PRO A 9 -15.14 0.55 -2.16
C PRO A 9 -14.41 -0.58 -2.89
N ALA A 10 -13.24 -0.28 -3.46
CA ALA A 10 -12.40 -1.25 -4.18
C ALA A 10 -11.84 -2.37 -3.28
N ILE A 11 -11.42 -2.01 -2.07
CA ILE A 11 -10.92 -2.90 -1.01
C ILE A 11 -11.51 -2.41 0.32
N THR A 12 -11.76 -3.32 1.25
CA THR A 12 -12.21 -3.05 2.62
C THR A 12 -11.33 -3.77 3.64
N SER A 13 -11.50 -3.44 4.92
CA SER A 13 -10.84 -4.16 6.00
C SER A 13 -11.14 -5.66 6.05
N ARG A 14 -12.25 -6.12 5.45
CA ARG A 14 -12.64 -7.53 5.42
C ARG A 14 -11.83 -8.36 4.42
N ASP A 15 -11.21 -7.70 3.45
CA ASP A 15 -10.43 -8.37 2.40
C ASP A 15 -9.02 -8.73 2.90
N ILE A 16 -8.58 -8.12 4.00
CA ILE A 16 -7.27 -8.32 4.60
C ILE A 16 -7.27 -9.58 5.46
N THR A 17 -6.40 -10.53 5.14
CA THR A 17 -6.42 -11.88 5.73
C THR A 17 -5.25 -12.20 6.65
N ASP A 18 -4.22 -11.36 6.65
CA ASP A 18 -2.90 -11.59 7.27
C ASP A 18 -2.47 -10.47 8.23
N TYR A 19 -3.37 -9.52 8.56
CA TYR A 19 -3.07 -8.40 9.49
C TYR A 19 -3.94 -8.37 10.77
N GLY A 20 -4.72 -9.44 11.01
CA GLY A 20 -5.62 -9.55 12.17
C GLY A 20 -6.94 -8.79 11.99
N ASN A 21 -7.52 -8.31 13.10
CA ASN A 21 -8.80 -7.58 13.07
C ASN A 21 -8.60 -6.13 12.59
N VAL A 22 -8.52 -5.95 11.28
CA VAL A 22 -8.30 -4.64 10.64
C VAL A 22 -9.48 -3.70 10.90
N ASP A 23 -9.19 -2.51 11.43
CA ASP A 23 -10.21 -1.48 11.66
C ASP A 23 -10.58 -0.79 10.34
N PHE A 24 -9.58 -0.41 9.55
CA PHE A 24 -9.76 0.27 8.27
C PHE A 24 -8.59 0.03 7.29
N VAL A 25 -8.86 0.36 6.04
CA VAL A 25 -7.87 0.52 4.98
C VAL A 25 -8.00 1.92 4.39
N ALA A 26 -6.90 2.55 3.99
CA ALA A 26 -6.89 3.94 3.54
C ALA A 26 -5.75 4.26 2.56
N ASP A 27 -5.77 5.49 2.04
CA ASP A 27 -4.70 6.12 1.26
C ASP A 27 -4.14 5.25 0.12
N PRO A 28 -4.99 4.84 -0.84
CA PRO A 28 -4.54 4.03 -1.97
C PRO A 28 -3.67 4.84 -2.93
N PHE A 29 -2.51 4.29 -3.31
CA PHE A 29 -1.67 4.76 -4.39
C PHE A 29 -1.58 3.71 -5.49
N LEU A 30 -1.74 4.15 -6.73
CA LEU A 30 -1.83 3.27 -7.89
C LEU A 30 -0.55 3.29 -8.72
N HIS A 31 -0.10 2.11 -9.14
CA HIS A 31 1.00 1.92 -10.06
C HIS A 31 0.56 1.00 -11.19
N LYS A 32 0.74 1.42 -12.43
CA LYS A 32 0.34 0.64 -13.60
C LYS A 32 1.56 -0.04 -14.21
N ASN A 33 1.52 -1.37 -14.34
CA ASN A 33 2.57 -2.17 -14.97
C ASN A 33 1.94 -3.03 -16.09
N GLY A 34 2.20 -2.67 -17.35
CA GLY A 34 1.53 -3.30 -18.48
C GLY A 34 0.02 -3.05 -18.46
N ASP A 35 -0.77 -4.12 -18.42
CA ASP A 35 -2.23 -4.06 -18.32
C ASP A 35 -2.72 -4.13 -16.86
N ASP A 36 -1.86 -4.52 -15.92
CA ASP A 36 -2.18 -4.66 -14.51
C ASP A 36 -2.09 -3.32 -13.78
N ILE A 37 -2.99 -3.10 -12.82
CA ILE A 37 -2.98 -1.95 -11.91
C ILE A 37 -2.75 -2.47 -10.50
N HIS A 38 -1.63 -2.07 -9.91
CA HIS A 38 -1.27 -2.38 -8.53
C HIS A 38 -1.69 -1.22 -7.63
N MET A 39 -2.22 -1.54 -6.45
CA MET A 39 -2.59 -0.59 -5.42
C MET A 39 -1.80 -0.91 -4.16
N LEU A 40 -1.08 0.08 -3.64
CA LEU A 40 -0.53 0.06 -2.29
C LEU A 40 -1.46 0.89 -1.41
N PHE A 41 -1.75 0.44 -0.19
CA PHE A 41 -2.67 1.13 0.71
C PHE A 41 -2.34 0.87 2.18
N GLU A 42 -2.69 1.80 3.06
CA GLU A 42 -2.54 1.64 4.51
C GLU A 42 -3.53 0.58 5.02
N VAL A 43 -3.03 -0.29 5.90
CA VAL A 43 -3.82 -1.25 6.67
C VAL A 43 -3.62 -0.93 8.15
N TYR A 44 -4.68 -0.52 8.84
CA TYR A 44 -4.62 -0.13 10.24
C TYR A 44 -5.33 -1.13 11.15
N ASN A 45 -4.66 -1.47 12.25
CA ASN A 45 -5.19 -2.29 13.33
C ASN A 45 -4.74 -1.70 14.68
N ARG A 46 -5.69 -1.19 15.46
CA ARG A 46 -5.42 -0.54 16.76
C ARG A 46 -4.80 -1.46 17.81
N ASP A 47 -4.93 -2.77 17.65
CA ASP A 47 -4.47 -3.79 18.60
C ASP A 47 -3.06 -4.31 18.27
N ARG A 48 -2.44 -3.85 17.17
CA ARG A 48 -1.05 -4.17 16.79
C ARG A 48 -0.07 -3.09 17.24
N ASP A 49 1.20 -3.46 17.37
CA ASP A 49 2.33 -2.57 17.56
C ASP A 49 3.46 -2.96 16.58
N PRO A 50 3.76 -2.12 15.56
CA PRO A 50 3.08 -0.86 15.22
C PRO A 50 1.65 -1.08 14.70
N THR A 51 0.85 0.00 14.69
CA THR A 51 -0.59 -0.05 14.39
C THR A 51 -0.93 -0.09 12.90
N ALA A 52 0.01 0.17 12.01
CA ALA A 52 -0.25 0.16 10.56
C ALA A 52 0.92 -0.39 9.74
N SER A 53 0.55 -0.98 8.61
CA SER A 53 1.44 -1.52 7.57
C SER A 53 0.87 -1.21 6.19
N ILE A 54 1.62 -1.50 5.12
CA ILE A 54 1.14 -1.31 3.74
C ILE A 54 0.72 -2.65 3.13
N GLY A 55 -0.53 -2.71 2.67
CA GLY A 55 -1.09 -3.80 1.90
C GLY A 55 -0.96 -3.58 0.40
N HIS A 56 -1.06 -4.67 -0.35
CA HIS A 56 -1.11 -4.68 -1.81
C HIS A 56 -2.39 -5.34 -2.33
N ALA A 57 -2.94 -4.77 -3.40
CA ALA A 57 -4.00 -5.37 -4.20
C ALA A 57 -3.73 -5.13 -5.69
N ILE A 58 -4.30 -5.97 -6.54
CA ILE A 58 -4.12 -5.92 -7.98
C ILE A 58 -5.46 -5.96 -8.72
N SER A 59 -5.55 -5.19 -9.80
CA SER A 59 -6.63 -5.28 -10.77
C SER A 59 -6.07 -5.65 -12.14
N ARG A 60 -6.71 -6.62 -12.79
CA ARG A 60 -6.34 -7.14 -14.12
C ARG A 60 -7.38 -6.84 -15.19
N ASP A 61 -8.39 -6.05 -14.84
CA ASP A 61 -9.54 -5.71 -15.70
C ASP A 61 -9.75 -4.19 -15.79
N GLY A 62 -8.67 -3.42 -15.64
CA GLY A 62 -8.70 -1.97 -15.78
C GLY A 62 -9.33 -1.24 -14.59
N GLY A 63 -9.25 -1.83 -13.40
CA GLY A 63 -9.74 -1.25 -12.14
C GLY A 63 -11.19 -1.58 -11.82
N GLU A 64 -11.80 -2.58 -12.47
CA GLU A 64 -13.19 -2.97 -12.23
C GLU A 64 -13.30 -3.93 -11.03
N GLN A 65 -12.39 -4.89 -10.92
CA GLN A 65 -12.25 -5.80 -9.78
C GLN A 65 -10.85 -5.70 -9.19
N TRP A 66 -10.77 -5.91 -7.87
CA TRP A 66 -9.55 -5.87 -7.09
C TRP A 66 -9.38 -7.15 -6.29
N GLU A 67 -8.19 -7.74 -6.36
CA GLU A 67 -7.79 -8.90 -5.60
C GLU A 67 -6.75 -8.45 -4.56
N TYR A 68 -7.05 -8.69 -3.27
CA TYR A 68 -6.05 -8.53 -2.21
C TYR A 68 -4.95 -9.58 -2.38
N ASP A 69 -3.69 -9.14 -2.28
CA ASP A 69 -2.52 -10.02 -2.31
C ASP A 69 -2.06 -10.33 -0.88
N GLN A 70 -1.36 -9.38 -0.25
CA GLN A 70 -0.80 -9.52 1.11
C GLN A 70 -0.34 -8.16 1.66
N ILE A 71 0.12 -8.17 2.92
CA ILE A 71 0.92 -7.08 3.47
C ILE A 71 2.32 -7.12 2.84
N VAL A 72 2.71 -6.02 2.19
CA VAL A 72 3.96 -5.93 1.43
C VAL A 72 5.03 -5.07 2.09
N PHE A 73 4.68 -4.29 3.12
CA PHE A 73 5.65 -3.50 3.86
C PHE A 73 5.26 -3.41 5.33
N GLU A 74 6.10 -3.98 6.20
CA GLU A 74 6.05 -3.84 7.65
C GLU A 74 7.39 -3.33 8.16
N THR A 75 7.36 -2.46 9.17
CA THR A 75 8.56 -1.95 9.84
C THR A 75 8.34 -1.97 11.36
N ASP A 76 9.28 -1.44 12.14
CA ASP A 76 9.10 -1.18 13.57
C ASP A 76 8.33 0.12 13.85
N ARG A 77 7.75 0.74 12.81
CA ARG A 77 6.98 1.99 12.87
C ARG A 77 5.62 1.81 12.21
N HIS A 78 4.67 2.64 12.62
CA HIS A 78 3.43 2.81 11.86
C HIS A 78 3.77 3.50 10.55
N VAL A 79 3.18 3.02 9.47
CA VAL A 79 3.44 3.49 8.12
C VAL A 79 2.13 3.76 7.38
N SER A 80 2.09 4.85 6.62
CA SER A 80 0.92 5.29 5.85
C SER A 80 1.35 5.98 4.55
N PHE A 81 0.40 6.49 3.77
CA PHE A 81 0.64 7.23 2.51
C PHE A 81 1.75 6.64 1.61
N PRO A 82 1.61 5.39 1.11
CA PRO A 82 2.67 4.70 0.36
C PRO A 82 2.83 5.26 -1.06
N PHE A 83 3.40 6.45 -1.22
CA PHE A 83 3.55 7.09 -2.51
C PHE A 83 4.49 6.29 -3.41
N ILE A 84 3.95 5.70 -4.48
CA ILE A 84 4.67 4.86 -5.44
C ILE A 84 4.87 5.58 -6.78
N PHE A 85 6.06 5.42 -7.37
CA PHE A 85 6.40 6.00 -8.68
C PHE A 85 7.50 5.21 -9.39
N GLU A 86 7.62 5.42 -10.70
CA GLU A 86 8.73 4.90 -11.50
C GLU A 86 9.78 5.97 -11.79
N HIS A 87 11.05 5.57 -11.78
CA HIS A 87 12.14 6.39 -12.27
C HIS A 87 13.23 5.48 -12.87
N ASP A 88 13.71 5.80 -14.08
CA ASP A 88 14.75 5.04 -14.78
C ASP A 88 14.51 3.52 -14.83
N SER A 89 13.26 3.12 -15.11
CA SER A 89 12.80 1.72 -15.18
C SER A 89 12.79 0.95 -13.86
N GLU A 90 13.01 1.64 -12.74
CA GLU A 90 12.91 1.08 -11.39
C GLU A 90 11.64 1.62 -10.70
N VAL A 91 11.07 0.82 -9.79
CA VAL A 91 9.87 1.19 -9.03
C VAL A 91 10.28 1.54 -7.61
N TYR A 92 9.85 2.71 -7.16
CA TYR A 92 10.14 3.25 -5.84
C TYR A 92 8.87 3.52 -5.07
N PHE A 93 8.96 3.49 -3.75
CA PHE A 93 7.92 4.04 -2.89
C PHE A 93 8.48 4.77 -1.68
N VAL A 94 7.71 5.74 -1.20
CA VAL A 94 8.01 6.58 -0.05
C VAL A 94 6.80 6.54 0.89
N PRO A 95 6.83 5.70 1.94
CA PRO A 95 5.80 5.72 2.97
C PRO A 95 6.05 6.87 3.95
N ASP A 96 4.99 7.39 4.57
CA ASP A 96 5.12 8.21 5.76
C ASP A 96 5.40 7.29 6.97
N LEU A 97 6.57 7.44 7.58
CA LEU A 97 7.02 6.65 8.73
C LEU A 97 6.58 7.28 10.05
N SER A 98 5.27 7.49 10.22
CA SER A 98 4.71 8.22 11.36
C SER A 98 4.22 7.29 12.49
N ASN A 99 5.05 7.02 13.51
CA ASN A 99 4.63 6.99 14.94
C ASN A 99 5.82 6.74 15.88
N SER A 100 6.56 7.80 16.18
CA SER A 100 7.44 7.88 17.35
C SER A 100 7.27 9.29 17.95
N PRO A 101 7.53 9.54 19.26
CA PRO A 101 7.55 10.90 19.84
C PRO A 101 8.47 11.90 19.11
N GLU A 102 9.23 11.44 18.13
CA GLU A 102 10.01 12.22 17.17
C GLU A 102 9.10 13.16 16.37
N ARG A 103 9.25 14.47 16.61
CA ARG A 103 8.52 15.54 15.90
C ARG A 103 8.78 15.58 14.38
N LYS A 104 9.71 14.79 13.84
CA LYS A 104 10.16 14.81 12.45
C LYS A 104 10.65 13.40 12.02
N PRO A 105 9.74 12.50 11.62
CA PRO A 105 10.17 11.24 11.00
C PRO A 105 10.96 11.50 9.72
N PRO A 106 11.92 10.63 9.37
CA PRO A 106 12.64 10.75 8.10
C PRO A 106 11.69 10.49 6.92
N VAL A 107 12.01 11.11 5.79
CA VAL A 107 11.46 10.70 4.49
C VAL A 107 12.45 9.68 3.94
N VAL A 108 12.02 8.43 3.80
CA VAL A 108 12.87 7.31 3.38
C VAL A 108 12.40 6.81 2.02
N LEU A 109 13.35 6.62 1.11
CA LEU A 109 13.10 6.08 -0.21
C LEU A 109 13.39 4.58 -0.23
N TYR A 110 12.40 3.80 -0.65
CA TYR A 110 12.54 2.38 -0.92
C TYR A 110 12.47 2.13 -2.42
N ARG A 111 13.25 1.15 -2.89
CA ARG A 111 13.15 0.58 -4.24
C ARG A 111 12.66 -0.84 -4.11
N PHE A 112 11.73 -1.27 -4.97
CA PHE A 112 11.40 -2.69 -5.10
C PHE A 112 12.49 -3.44 -5.87
N ASP A 113 13.05 -4.48 -5.26
CA ASP A 113 14.00 -5.39 -5.89
C ASP A 113 13.27 -6.50 -6.67
N GLU A 114 12.14 -6.95 -6.13
CA GLU A 114 11.17 -7.82 -6.80
C GLU A 114 9.77 -7.29 -6.48
N PHE A 115 9.19 -6.51 -7.40
CA PHE A 115 7.91 -5.87 -7.19
C PHE A 115 6.75 -6.88 -7.12
N PRO A 116 5.81 -6.79 -6.15
CA PRO A 116 5.73 -5.82 -5.06
C PRO A 116 6.23 -6.33 -3.69
N HIS A 117 7.01 -7.42 -3.64
CA HIS A 117 7.25 -8.18 -2.41
C HIS A 117 8.63 -7.96 -1.78
N GLU A 118 9.65 -7.71 -2.59
CA GLU A 118 11.00 -7.48 -2.09
C GLU A 118 11.43 -6.03 -2.36
N TYR A 119 12.05 -5.40 -1.37
CA TYR A 119 12.46 -4.02 -1.42
C TYR A 119 13.73 -3.77 -0.60
N SER A 120 14.43 -2.71 -0.97
CA SER A 120 15.60 -2.19 -0.26
C SER A 120 15.42 -0.70 0.02
N GLU A 121 15.81 -0.26 1.21
CA GLU A 121 16.02 1.16 1.50
C GLU A 121 17.20 1.68 0.68
N VAL A 122 17.05 2.85 0.05
CA VAL A 122 18.07 3.41 -0.85
C VAL A 122 18.46 4.86 -0.54
N ALA A 123 17.67 5.62 0.22
CA ALA A 123 18.01 6.99 0.65
C ALA A 123 17.22 7.44 1.88
#